data_AF-A0AB73K5C7-F1
#
_entry.id   AF-A0AB73K5C7-F1
#
_cell.length_a   1.000
_cell.length_b   1.000
_cell.length_c   1.000
_cell.angle_alpha   90.00
_cell.angle_beta   90.00
_cell.angle_gamma   90.00
#
_symmetry.space_group_name_H-M   'P 1'
#
loop_
_entity.id
_entity.type
_entity.pdbx_description
1 polymer ?
#
loop_
_entity_poly.entity_id
_entity_poly.type
_entity_poly.pdbx_seq_one_letter_code
_entity_poly.pdbx_strand_id
1 'polypeptide(L)'
;MKFLKLLGSWQFWVSIILAIVIFFGLLQGTFLWLNAYTNHGVQVEVPNLNNLTLDQAVVKLEDNDLEYEIDTSKYDPKYKSYQILDIYPLIGSHVKKGRRIFIRANAKTWKPVTVPNVIGKYKYLAFSQLDLVGLKVTDTIYEPSLATNTVLKLLYKGKEVQPGLTLPRFSPLTIVLAKSLAKNVSVPNFIGLNEETAKKLITENLFSIGNITYDDPAKTENNRVYYQVPAPSFIYDQGQPIDLYLSDKPLSSLREKIRELDQTFNIHKYSDSLNSVNYSHDISNSSNHHQNIPSSNETTNTTNNSSNIQENSAQPVHLPKDDAPKKPKRVILE
;
A
#
# COMPACT_ATOMS: atom_id res chain seq x y z
N MET A 1 10.02 37.79 93.53
CA MET A 1 10.90 38.98 93.40
C MET A 1 12.33 38.70 92.89
N LYS A 2 12.82 37.44 92.78
CA LYS A 2 14.16 37.16 92.20
C LYS A 2 14.24 37.38 90.67
N PHE A 3 13.14 37.21 89.94
CA PHE A 3 13.06 37.42 88.48
C PHE A 3 13.29 38.88 88.06
N LEU A 4 12.82 39.84 88.86
CA LEU A 4 12.98 41.28 88.58
C LEU A 4 14.44 41.76 88.81
N LYS A 5 15.24 41.06 89.62
CA LYS A 5 16.68 41.34 89.80
C LYS A 5 17.53 40.88 88.61
N LEU A 6 17.06 39.89 87.84
CA LEU A 6 17.73 39.43 86.61
C LEU A 6 17.60 40.45 85.47
N LEU A 7 16.48 41.18 85.40
CA LEU A 7 16.26 42.24 84.41
C LEU A 7 17.16 43.47 84.63
N GLY A 8 17.79 43.59 85.80
CA GLY A 8 18.74 44.67 86.13
C GLY A 8 20.21 44.27 86.05
N SER A 9 20.53 42.99 85.78
CA SER A 9 21.93 42.57 85.67
C SER A 9 22.46 42.83 84.27
N TRP A 10 23.64 43.45 84.17
CA TRP A 10 24.28 43.74 82.89
C TRP A 10 24.51 42.47 82.05
N GLN A 11 24.80 41.35 82.71
CA GLN A 11 25.01 40.05 82.05
C GLN A 11 23.76 39.55 81.31
N PHE A 12 22.56 39.79 81.84
CA PHE A 12 21.31 39.37 81.19
C PHE A 12 21.10 40.10 79.86
N TRP A 13 21.34 41.41 79.83
CA TRP A 13 21.25 42.20 78.59
C TRP A 13 22.36 41.87 77.59
N VAL A 14 23.56 41.49 78.05
CA VAL A 14 24.61 40.97 77.15
C VAL A 14 24.18 39.65 76.50
N SER A 15 23.60 38.72 77.27
CA SER A 15 23.10 37.45 76.72
C SER A 15 21.92 37.63 75.76
N ILE A 16 21.00 38.57 76.01
CA ILE A 16 19.89 38.83 75.07
C ILE A 16 20.41 39.42 73.76
N ILE A 17 21.36 40.38 73.82
CA ILE A 17 21.99 40.95 72.63
C ILE A 17 22.76 39.87 71.86
N LEU A 18 23.52 39.03 72.56
CA LEU A 18 24.26 37.92 71.93
C LEU A 18 23.31 36.92 71.27
N ALA A 19 22.21 36.55 71.93
CA ALA A 19 21.19 35.67 71.36
C ALA A 19 20.53 36.29 70.12
N ILE A 20 20.25 37.60 70.13
CA ILE A 20 19.73 38.34 68.98
C ILE A 20 20.74 38.32 67.83
N VAL A 21 22.02 38.60 68.10
CA VAL A 21 23.09 38.59 67.08
C VAL A 21 23.24 37.19 66.47
N ILE A 22 23.26 36.14 67.29
CA ILE A 22 23.34 34.75 66.82
C ILE A 22 22.09 34.39 66.00
N PHE A 23 20.89 34.76 66.45
CA PHE A 23 19.65 34.50 65.75
C PHE A 23 19.61 35.17 64.37
N PHE A 24 19.92 36.47 64.29
CA PHE A 24 20.00 37.19 63.01
C PHE A 24 21.15 36.69 62.14
N GLY A 25 22.28 36.30 62.73
CA GLY A 25 23.40 35.68 62.03
C GLY A 25 23.04 34.35 61.39
N LEU A 26 22.36 33.46 62.12
CA LEU A 26 21.82 32.21 61.59
C LEU A 26 20.76 32.47 60.51
N LEU A 27 19.86 33.42 60.73
CA LEU A 27 18.83 33.78 59.76
C LEU A 27 19.47 34.25 58.44
N GLN A 28 20.42 35.19 58.49
CA GLN A 28 21.14 35.64 57.30
C GLN A 28 21.99 34.53 56.67
N GLY A 29 22.64 33.71 57.48
CA GLY A 29 23.38 32.54 56.99
C GLY A 29 22.48 31.58 56.20
N THR A 30 21.28 31.29 56.69
CA THR A 30 20.32 30.44 55.98
C THR A 30 19.84 31.08 54.68
N PHE A 31 19.57 32.38 54.64
CA PHE A 31 19.18 33.08 53.41
C PHE A 31 20.30 33.11 52.37
N LEU A 32 21.54 33.37 52.78
CA LEU A 32 22.70 33.34 51.88
C LEU A 32 22.95 31.93 51.33
N TRP A 33 22.88 30.91 52.19
CA TRP A 33 23.02 29.52 51.78
C TRP A 33 21.92 29.11 50.80
N LEU A 34 20.66 29.44 51.09
CA LEU A 34 19.52 29.12 50.23
C LEU A 34 19.60 29.86 48.88
N ASN A 35 20.03 31.12 48.88
CA ASN A 35 20.22 31.90 47.66
C ASN A 35 21.25 31.26 46.72
N ALA A 36 22.40 30.84 47.28
CA ALA A 36 23.45 30.16 46.54
C ALA A 36 23.03 28.75 46.09
N TYR A 37 22.39 27.97 46.96
CA TYR A 37 22.00 26.60 46.66
C TYR A 37 20.89 26.50 45.61
N THR A 38 19.95 27.46 45.61
CA THR A 38 18.78 27.42 44.72
C THR A 38 18.97 28.13 43.38
N ASN A 39 20.15 28.74 43.15
CA ASN A 39 20.43 29.62 42.01
C ASN A 39 19.29 30.62 41.79
N HIS A 40 18.86 31.27 42.87
CA HIS A 40 17.72 32.16 42.83
C HIS A 40 18.01 33.33 41.88
N GLY A 41 17.15 33.57 40.90
CA GLY A 41 17.33 34.61 39.87
C GLY A 41 18.12 34.19 38.63
N VAL A 42 18.74 33.00 38.59
CA VAL A 42 19.38 32.49 37.37
C VAL A 42 18.32 31.89 36.45
N GLN A 43 17.99 32.62 35.39
CA GLN A 43 17.00 32.24 34.40
C GLN A 43 17.61 32.29 33.01
N VAL A 44 17.13 31.43 32.12
CA VAL A 44 17.44 31.43 30.70
C VAL A 44 16.14 31.73 29.96
N GLU A 45 16.24 32.55 28.93
CA GLU A 45 15.11 32.85 28.04
C GLU A 45 14.88 31.68 27.07
N VAL A 46 13.63 31.29 26.87
CA VAL A 46 13.27 30.33 25.83
C VAL A 46 13.55 30.98 24.46
N PRO A 47 14.50 30.46 23.68
CA PRO A 47 14.94 31.10 22.45
C PRO A 47 13.81 31.12 21.41
N ASN A 48 13.88 32.08 20.48
CA ASN A 48 12.97 32.11 19.35
C ASN A 48 13.27 30.96 18.38
N LEU A 49 12.28 30.07 18.20
CA LEU A 49 12.35 28.89 17.32
C LEU A 49 11.56 29.07 16.02
N ASN A 50 10.98 30.25 15.78
CA ASN A 50 10.20 30.52 14.58
C ASN A 50 11.09 30.42 13.33
N ASN A 51 10.53 29.84 12.26
CA ASN A 51 11.19 29.63 10.97
C ASN A 51 12.44 28.70 11.00
N LEU A 52 12.75 28.06 12.13
CA LEU A 52 13.79 27.05 12.21
C LEU A 52 13.24 25.67 11.81
N THR A 53 14.10 24.81 11.28
CA THR A 53 13.79 23.38 11.20
C THR A 53 13.77 22.77 12.59
N LEU A 54 13.09 21.63 12.76
CA LEU A 54 13.05 20.94 14.05
C LEU A 54 14.45 20.62 14.58
N ASP A 55 15.36 20.19 13.71
CA ASP A 55 16.75 19.89 14.08
C ASP A 55 17.51 21.15 14.51
N GLN A 56 17.35 22.27 13.79
CA GLN A 56 17.94 23.55 14.18
C GLN A 56 17.40 24.07 15.51
N ALA A 57 16.10 23.87 15.76
CA ALA A 57 15.47 24.25 17.01
C ALA A 57 16.00 23.44 18.19
N VAL A 58 16.23 22.13 18.00
CA VAL A 58 16.86 21.27 19.01
C VAL A 58 18.26 21.76 19.37
N VAL A 59 19.11 22.01 18.36
CA VAL A 59 20.47 22.54 18.59
C VAL A 59 20.41 23.87 19.36
N LYS A 60 19.51 24.77 18.97
CA LYS A 60 19.35 26.06 19.65
C LYS A 60 18.89 25.94 21.10
N LEU A 61 18.08 24.93 21.44
CA LEU A 61 17.68 24.67 22.82
C LEU A 61 18.84 24.09 23.65
N GLU A 62 19.61 23.17 23.07
CA GLU A 62 20.80 22.61 23.69
C GLU A 62 21.85 23.69 23.97
N ASP A 63 22.08 24.60 23.01
CA ASP A 63 23.00 25.76 23.14
C ASP A 63 22.59 26.72 24.27
N ASN A 64 21.31 26.72 24.68
CA ASN A 64 20.77 27.55 25.75
C ASN A 64 20.62 26.79 27.08
N ASP A 65 21.28 25.64 27.27
CA ASP A 65 21.15 24.80 28.48
C ASP A 65 19.70 24.36 28.76
N LEU A 66 18.86 24.18 27.73
CA LEU A 66 17.47 23.75 27.86
C LEU A 66 17.31 22.28 27.44
N GLU A 67 16.45 21.55 28.14
CA GLU A 67 16.04 20.20 27.73
C GLU A 67 14.84 20.29 26.77
N TYR A 68 14.55 19.23 26.02
CA TYR A 68 13.40 19.19 25.11
C TYR A 68 12.69 17.85 25.11
N GLU A 69 11.42 17.89 24.72
CA GLU A 69 10.58 16.72 24.44
C GLU A 69 9.71 17.03 23.22
N ILE A 70 9.68 16.10 22.26
CA ILE A 70 9.07 16.34 20.94
C ILE A 70 7.91 15.38 20.74
N ASP A 71 6.72 15.93 20.52
CA ASP A 71 5.51 15.19 20.14
C ASP A 71 5.25 15.35 18.64
N THR A 72 5.35 14.25 17.91
CA THR A 72 5.03 14.14 16.47
C THR A 72 3.90 13.14 16.20
N SER A 73 3.03 12.90 17.17
CA SER A 73 1.99 11.86 17.09
C SER A 73 0.88 12.15 16.07
N LYS A 74 0.65 13.43 15.72
CA LYS A 74 -0.43 13.85 14.81
C LYS A 74 0.11 14.46 13.53
N TYR A 75 -0.46 14.01 12.41
CA TYR A 75 -0.24 14.61 11.09
C TYR A 75 -1.40 15.52 10.71
N ASP A 76 -1.08 16.72 10.25
CA ASP A 76 -2.01 17.63 9.59
C ASP A 76 -1.41 18.06 8.24
N PRO A 77 -2.10 17.79 7.10
CA PRO A 77 -1.61 18.14 5.77
C PRO A 77 -1.52 19.65 5.51
N LYS A 78 -2.09 20.51 6.37
CA LYS A 78 -1.97 21.97 6.25
C LYS A 78 -0.57 22.48 6.58
N TYR A 79 0.22 21.71 7.33
CA TYR A 79 1.55 22.10 7.78
C TYR A 79 2.63 21.23 7.11
N LYS A 80 3.85 21.76 7.00
CA LYS A 80 5.00 21.00 6.47
C LYS A 80 5.37 19.87 7.44
N SER A 81 5.99 18.81 6.94
CA SER A 81 6.53 17.73 7.77
C SER A 81 7.52 18.29 8.79
N TYR A 82 7.40 17.88 10.06
CA TYR A 82 8.23 18.35 11.18
C TYR A 82 8.19 19.85 11.45
N GLN A 83 7.21 20.56 10.89
CA GLN A 83 7.00 21.96 11.24
C GLN A 83 6.60 22.08 12.72
N ILE A 84 7.25 22.97 13.44
CA ILE A 84 6.90 23.29 14.83
C ILE A 84 5.53 23.98 14.83
N LEU A 85 4.58 23.41 15.57
CA LEU A 85 3.20 23.88 15.67
C LEU A 85 2.95 24.60 16.98
N ASP A 86 3.58 24.12 18.06
CA ASP A 86 3.35 24.63 19.41
C ASP A 86 4.58 24.38 20.29
N ILE A 87 4.82 25.29 21.24
CA ILE A 87 5.96 25.23 22.16
C ILE A 87 5.49 25.64 23.55
N TYR A 88 5.86 24.85 24.56
CA TYR A 88 5.61 25.19 25.96
C TYR A 88 6.84 24.90 26.83
N PRO A 89 7.28 25.83 27.70
CA PRO A 89 6.84 27.23 27.84
C PRO A 89 7.02 28.08 26.57
N LEU A 90 6.28 29.19 26.48
CA LEU A 90 6.26 30.04 25.27
C LEU A 90 7.63 30.68 25.01
N ILE A 91 7.91 30.96 23.74
CA ILE A 91 9.08 31.73 23.29
C ILE A 91 9.17 33.04 24.06
N GLY A 92 10.38 33.40 24.51
CA GLY A 92 10.64 34.60 25.32
C GLY A 92 10.32 34.44 26.81
N SER A 93 9.77 33.31 27.25
CA SER A 93 9.56 33.04 28.68
C SER A 93 10.89 32.81 29.38
N HIS A 94 11.03 33.27 30.62
CA HIS A 94 12.19 32.97 31.44
C HIS A 94 11.99 31.69 32.26
N VAL A 95 12.91 30.75 32.13
CA VAL A 95 12.87 29.43 32.78
C VAL A 95 14.20 29.13 33.47
N LYS A 96 14.23 28.19 34.41
CA LYS A 96 15.49 27.72 34.99
C LYS A 96 16.27 26.89 33.96
N LYS A 97 17.60 26.85 34.10
CA LYS A 97 18.47 25.93 33.35
C LYS A 97 18.01 24.48 33.49
N GLY A 98 18.13 23.71 32.42
CA GLY A 98 17.64 22.32 32.36
C GLY A 98 16.12 22.20 32.32
N ARG A 99 15.37 23.30 32.12
CA ARG A 99 13.92 23.21 31.93
C ARG A 99 13.63 22.49 30.63
N ARG A 100 12.76 21.49 30.70
CA ARG A 100 12.21 20.82 29.52
C ARG A 100 11.22 21.69 28.78
N ILE A 101 11.49 21.88 27.49
CA ILE A 101 10.64 22.56 26.52
C ILE A 101 9.90 21.49 25.72
N PHE A 102 8.58 21.51 25.79
CA PHE A 102 7.71 20.64 25.02
C PHE A 102 7.48 21.27 23.66
N ILE A 103 7.84 20.55 22.60
CA ILE A 103 7.64 20.96 21.22
C ILE A 103 6.63 20.02 20.59
N ARG A 104 5.52 20.57 20.12
CA ARG A 104 4.60 19.84 19.25
C ARG A 104 4.96 20.14 17.81
N ALA A 105 5.34 19.11 17.06
CA ALA A 105 5.68 19.23 15.66
C ALA A 105 4.75 18.37 14.81
N ASN A 106 4.51 18.80 13.57
CA ASN A 106 3.73 18.02 12.64
C ASN A 106 4.45 16.70 12.30
N ALA A 107 3.73 15.58 12.26
CA ALA A 107 4.31 14.32 11.84
C ALA A 107 4.82 14.39 10.39
N LYS A 108 5.60 13.39 9.98
CA LYS A 108 6.05 13.29 8.58
C LYS A 108 4.89 13.03 7.62
N THR A 109 4.06 12.05 7.97
CA THR A 109 2.92 11.56 7.18
C THR A 109 1.82 11.06 8.11
N TRP A 110 0.65 10.74 7.56
CA TRP A 110 -0.39 10.00 8.28
C TRP A 110 0.15 8.74 8.93
N LYS A 111 -0.39 8.41 10.12
CA LYS A 111 -0.12 7.14 10.78
C LYS A 111 -0.52 5.99 9.84
N PRO A 112 0.37 5.00 9.62
CA PRO A 112 0.05 3.89 8.76
C PRO A 112 -1.03 3.01 9.42
N VAL A 113 -1.77 2.27 8.60
CA VAL A 113 -2.99 1.56 8.98
C VAL A 113 -2.84 0.08 8.68
N THR A 114 -3.42 -0.75 9.55
CA THR A 114 -3.38 -2.20 9.39
C THR A 114 -4.45 -2.67 8.42
N VAL A 115 -4.08 -3.56 7.50
CA VAL A 115 -5.01 -4.16 6.55
C VAL A 115 -5.99 -5.07 7.31
N PRO A 116 -7.30 -4.79 7.27
CA PRO A 116 -8.29 -5.63 7.93
C PRO A 116 -8.40 -6.98 7.21
N ASN A 117 -8.83 -8.01 7.94
CA ASN A 117 -9.14 -9.29 7.32
C ASN A 117 -10.44 -9.18 6.51
N VAL A 118 -10.32 -9.00 5.20
CA VAL A 118 -11.44 -8.93 4.26
C VAL A 118 -11.49 -10.12 3.29
N ILE A 119 -10.54 -11.05 3.40
CA ILE A 119 -10.51 -12.26 2.56
C ILE A 119 -11.75 -13.13 2.86
N GLY A 120 -12.40 -13.61 1.81
CA GLY A 120 -13.65 -14.38 1.87
C GLY A 120 -14.89 -13.54 2.19
N LYS A 121 -14.75 -12.24 2.50
CA LYS A 121 -15.91 -11.36 2.73
C LYS A 121 -16.51 -10.91 1.41
N TYR A 122 -17.80 -10.60 1.43
CA TYR A 122 -18.49 -10.02 0.29
C TYR A 122 -17.94 -8.63 -0.06
N LYS A 123 -17.96 -8.32 -1.36
CA LYS A 123 -17.47 -7.07 -1.95
C LYS A 123 -17.87 -5.82 -1.16
N TYR A 124 -19.16 -5.64 -0.89
CA TYR A 124 -19.66 -4.44 -0.20
C TYR A 124 -19.06 -4.27 1.20
N LEU A 125 -18.96 -5.37 1.95
CA LEU A 125 -18.41 -5.37 3.30
C LEU A 125 -16.91 -5.12 3.28
N ALA A 126 -16.20 -5.74 2.34
CA ALA A 126 -14.76 -5.54 2.17
C ALA A 126 -14.43 -4.08 1.82
N PHE A 127 -15.15 -3.49 0.87
CA PHE A 127 -14.95 -2.08 0.47
C PHE A 127 -15.20 -1.13 1.64
N SER A 128 -16.28 -1.34 2.40
CA SER A 128 -16.57 -0.53 3.59
C SER A 128 -15.47 -0.66 4.64
N GLN A 129 -15.00 -1.88 4.93
CA GLN A 129 -13.95 -2.10 5.93
C GLN A 129 -12.60 -1.48 5.53
N LEU A 130 -12.24 -1.57 4.25
CA LEU A 130 -11.03 -0.92 3.73
C LEU A 130 -11.13 0.60 3.82
N ASP A 131 -12.28 1.18 3.45
CA ASP A 131 -12.48 2.63 3.51
C ASP A 131 -12.47 3.18 4.94
N LEU A 132 -13.06 2.44 5.90
CA LEU A 132 -13.07 2.79 7.32
C LEU A 132 -11.66 2.91 7.91
N VAL A 133 -10.74 2.02 7.52
CA VAL A 133 -9.33 2.11 7.93
C VAL A 133 -8.53 3.10 7.07
N GLY A 134 -9.16 3.72 6.07
CA GLY A 134 -8.53 4.70 5.18
C GLY A 134 -7.65 4.08 4.10
N LEU A 135 -7.87 2.82 3.72
CA LEU A 135 -7.28 2.19 2.53
C LEU A 135 -8.23 2.38 1.35
N LYS A 136 -7.69 2.70 0.16
CA LYS A 136 -8.51 3.03 -1.01
C LYS A 136 -8.43 1.93 -2.05
N VAL A 137 -9.57 1.41 -2.47
CA VAL A 137 -9.64 0.47 -3.60
C VAL A 137 -9.66 1.28 -4.89
N THR A 138 -8.63 1.15 -5.72
CA THR A 138 -8.54 1.83 -7.01
C THR A 138 -8.99 0.95 -8.17
N ASP A 139 -8.67 -0.35 -8.10
CA ASP A 139 -8.94 -1.30 -9.18
C ASP A 139 -9.60 -2.57 -8.66
N THR A 140 -10.31 -3.26 -9.54
CA THR A 140 -10.96 -4.55 -9.27
C THR A 140 -10.63 -5.54 -10.39
N ILE A 141 -10.08 -6.69 -10.01
CA ILE A 141 -9.82 -7.82 -10.90
C ILE A 141 -10.82 -8.92 -10.56
N TYR A 142 -11.28 -9.67 -11.56
CA TYR A 142 -12.17 -10.81 -11.36
C TYR A 142 -11.45 -12.11 -11.71
N GLU A 143 -11.52 -13.09 -10.82
CA GLU A 143 -11.02 -14.45 -11.04
C GLU A 143 -12.18 -15.46 -10.94
N PRO A 144 -12.20 -16.50 -11.80
CA PRO A 144 -13.17 -17.57 -11.71
C PRO A 144 -13.15 -18.27 -10.33
N SER A 145 -14.29 -18.28 -9.63
CA SER A 145 -14.43 -18.99 -8.34
C SER A 145 -15.89 -19.21 -7.98
N LEU A 146 -16.16 -20.25 -7.18
CA LEU A 146 -17.50 -20.58 -6.69
C LEU A 146 -18.05 -19.52 -5.72
N ALA A 147 -17.17 -18.86 -4.96
CA ALA A 147 -17.54 -17.90 -3.92
C ALA A 147 -17.85 -16.51 -4.50
N THR A 148 -18.85 -16.41 -5.37
CA THR A 148 -19.16 -15.20 -6.15
C THR A 148 -19.27 -13.93 -5.31
N ASN A 149 -18.71 -12.83 -5.82
CA ASN A 149 -18.68 -11.52 -5.17
C ASN A 149 -17.96 -11.49 -3.82
N THR A 150 -17.16 -12.50 -3.50
CA THR A 150 -16.26 -12.47 -2.34
C THR A 150 -14.86 -12.04 -2.73
N VAL A 151 -14.10 -11.52 -1.77
CA VAL A 151 -12.69 -11.17 -1.95
C VAL A 151 -11.84 -12.44 -1.90
N LEU A 152 -11.07 -12.67 -2.96
CA LEU A 152 -10.07 -13.73 -3.00
C LEU A 152 -8.75 -13.23 -2.43
N LYS A 153 -8.29 -12.07 -2.91
CA LYS A 153 -6.98 -11.49 -2.59
C LYS A 153 -7.01 -9.97 -2.60
N LEU A 154 -6.05 -9.36 -1.93
CA LEU A 154 -5.73 -7.94 -2.03
C LEU A 154 -4.34 -7.78 -2.62
N LEU A 155 -4.18 -6.83 -3.53
CA LEU A 155 -2.88 -6.48 -4.10
C LEU A 155 -2.52 -5.03 -3.77
N TYR A 156 -1.28 -4.82 -3.38
CA TYR A 156 -0.66 -3.50 -3.25
C TYR A 156 0.57 -3.45 -4.15
N LYS A 157 0.61 -2.51 -5.09
CA LYS A 157 1.70 -2.39 -6.09
C LYS A 157 1.98 -3.72 -6.82
N GLY A 158 0.91 -4.44 -7.18
CA GLY A 158 0.98 -5.72 -7.87
C GLY A 158 1.37 -6.92 -7.00
N LYS A 159 1.63 -6.75 -5.71
CA LYS A 159 1.98 -7.84 -4.78
C LYS A 159 0.83 -8.17 -3.85
N GLU A 160 0.62 -9.45 -3.60
CA GLU A 160 -0.41 -9.92 -2.66
C GLU A 160 -0.14 -9.44 -1.23
N VAL A 161 -1.20 -8.99 -0.56
CA VAL A 161 -1.17 -8.45 0.79
C VAL A 161 -2.01 -9.31 1.71
N GLN A 162 -1.38 -9.74 2.80
CA GLN A 162 -2.07 -10.48 3.85
C GLN A 162 -2.72 -9.54 4.86
N PRO A 163 -3.85 -9.94 5.47
CA PRO A 163 -4.41 -9.26 6.62
C PRO A 163 -3.39 -9.09 7.75
N GLY A 164 -3.45 -7.97 8.47
CA GLY A 164 -2.50 -7.64 9.53
C GLY A 164 -1.25 -6.89 9.06
N LEU A 165 -0.98 -6.82 7.75
CA LEU A 165 0.10 -5.99 7.23
C LEU A 165 -0.21 -4.50 7.45
N THR A 166 0.78 -3.72 7.84
CA THR A 166 0.64 -2.26 7.96
C THR A 166 1.01 -1.58 6.64
N LEU A 167 0.12 -0.72 6.13
CA LEU A 167 0.31 0.06 4.91
C LEU A 167 0.17 1.57 5.20
N PRO A 168 0.80 2.44 4.40
CA PRO A 168 0.52 3.86 4.46
C PRO A 168 -0.99 4.13 4.30
N ARG A 169 -1.54 5.06 5.09
CA ARG A 169 -2.93 5.49 4.91
C ARG A 169 -3.13 6.02 3.49
N PHE A 170 -4.32 5.78 2.93
CA PHE A 170 -4.70 6.09 1.55
C PHE A 170 -3.90 5.35 0.48
N SER A 171 -3.24 4.25 0.85
CA SER A 171 -2.60 3.37 -0.14
C SER A 171 -3.64 2.85 -1.15
N PRO A 172 -3.33 2.90 -2.46
CA PRO A 172 -4.17 2.33 -3.49
C PRO A 172 -4.04 0.81 -3.49
N LEU A 173 -5.17 0.12 -3.43
CA LEU A 173 -5.28 -1.33 -3.45
C LEU A 173 -6.07 -1.79 -4.66
N THR A 174 -5.62 -2.90 -5.24
CA THR A 174 -6.41 -3.65 -6.20
C THR A 174 -7.06 -4.82 -5.48
N ILE A 175 -8.37 -4.98 -5.62
CA ILE A 175 -9.12 -6.08 -5.01
C ILE A 175 -9.38 -7.16 -6.05
N VAL A 176 -9.06 -8.41 -5.72
CA VAL A 176 -9.37 -9.56 -6.57
C VAL A 176 -10.66 -10.18 -6.04
N LEU A 177 -11.70 -10.15 -6.87
CA LEU A 177 -13.02 -10.67 -6.54
C LEU A 177 -13.27 -11.99 -7.28
N ALA A 178 -13.96 -12.89 -6.60
CA ALA A 178 -14.49 -14.09 -7.19
C ALA A 178 -15.66 -13.75 -8.13
N LYS A 179 -15.61 -14.29 -9.34
CA LYS A 179 -16.70 -14.25 -10.32
C LYS A 179 -17.13 -15.69 -10.61
N SER A 180 -18.43 -15.98 -10.49
CA SER A 180 -18.96 -17.24 -10.99
C SER A 180 -18.73 -17.30 -12.50
N LEU A 181 -18.40 -18.49 -12.97
CA LEU A 181 -18.62 -18.83 -14.38
C LEU A 181 -20.13 -18.82 -14.63
N ALA A 182 -20.54 -18.23 -15.76
CA ALA A 182 -21.95 -18.18 -16.10
C ALA A 182 -22.45 -19.58 -16.45
N LYS A 183 -23.64 -19.91 -15.96
CA LYS A 183 -24.33 -21.15 -16.30
C LYS A 183 -25.26 -20.94 -17.49
N ASN A 184 -25.52 -22.01 -18.22
CA ASN A 184 -26.43 -22.00 -19.38
C ASN A 184 -26.03 -20.98 -20.46
N VAL A 185 -24.75 -20.92 -20.81
CA VAL A 185 -24.23 -20.04 -21.87
C VAL A 185 -24.27 -20.77 -23.21
N SER A 186 -24.69 -20.06 -24.25
CA SER A 186 -24.66 -20.57 -25.62
C SER A 186 -23.22 -20.77 -26.10
N VAL A 187 -22.89 -21.99 -26.54
CA VAL A 187 -21.55 -22.34 -27.06
C VAL A 187 -21.32 -21.63 -28.40
N PRO A 188 -20.23 -20.84 -28.56
CA PRO A 188 -19.91 -20.22 -29.83
C PRO A 188 -19.61 -21.24 -30.93
N ASN A 189 -19.73 -20.80 -32.19
CA ASN A 189 -19.32 -21.59 -33.35
C ASN A 189 -17.83 -21.35 -33.64
N PHE A 190 -17.04 -22.41 -33.57
CA PHE A 190 -15.61 -22.43 -33.87
C PHE A 190 -15.29 -23.11 -35.21
N ILE A 191 -16.30 -23.63 -35.92
CA ILE A 191 -16.13 -24.32 -37.20
C ILE A 191 -15.57 -23.35 -38.25
N GLY A 192 -14.56 -23.81 -38.98
CA GLY A 192 -13.84 -23.07 -40.02
C GLY A 192 -12.63 -22.28 -39.52
N LEU A 193 -12.47 -22.12 -38.20
CA LEU A 193 -11.34 -21.41 -37.59
C LEU A 193 -10.08 -22.28 -37.55
N ASN A 194 -8.91 -21.64 -37.50
CA ASN A 194 -7.65 -22.32 -37.22
C ASN A 194 -7.52 -22.62 -35.71
N GLU A 195 -6.59 -23.51 -35.35
CA GLU A 195 -6.38 -23.96 -33.98
C GLU A 195 -6.11 -22.79 -33.00
N GLU A 196 -5.24 -21.85 -33.38
CA GLU A 196 -4.84 -20.73 -32.52
C GLU A 196 -6.00 -19.78 -32.23
N THR A 197 -6.74 -19.40 -33.28
CA THR A 197 -7.92 -18.53 -33.17
C THR A 197 -9.02 -19.20 -32.37
N ALA A 198 -9.26 -20.51 -32.60
CA ALA A 198 -10.25 -21.26 -31.85
C ALA A 198 -9.89 -21.33 -30.36
N LYS A 199 -8.65 -21.68 -30.01
CA LYS A 199 -8.16 -21.70 -28.61
C LYS A 199 -8.31 -20.35 -27.93
N LYS A 200 -7.95 -19.28 -28.64
CA LYS A 200 -8.10 -17.91 -28.15
C LYS A 200 -9.57 -17.60 -27.84
N LEU A 201 -10.49 -17.84 -28.79
CA LEU A 201 -11.91 -17.56 -28.60
C LEU A 201 -12.55 -18.44 -27.51
N ILE A 202 -12.18 -19.71 -27.40
CA ILE A 202 -12.63 -20.60 -26.31
C ILE A 202 -12.29 -20.00 -24.95
N THR A 203 -11.04 -19.56 -24.79
CA THR A 203 -10.53 -18.97 -23.55
C THR A 203 -11.18 -17.61 -23.26
N GLU A 204 -11.34 -16.77 -24.28
CA GLU A 204 -12.01 -15.46 -24.16
C GLU A 204 -13.49 -15.59 -23.74
N ASN A 205 -14.16 -16.67 -24.17
CA ASN A 205 -15.53 -16.98 -23.77
C ASN A 205 -15.61 -17.79 -22.47
N LEU A 206 -14.48 -17.95 -21.75
CA LEU A 206 -14.38 -18.62 -20.46
C LEU A 206 -14.77 -20.12 -20.49
N PHE A 207 -14.58 -20.78 -21.63
CA PHE A 207 -14.63 -22.24 -21.73
C PHE A 207 -13.22 -22.83 -21.60
N SER A 208 -13.13 -24.11 -21.23
CA SER A 208 -11.85 -24.82 -21.17
C SER A 208 -11.53 -25.45 -22.53
N ILE A 209 -10.26 -25.51 -22.89
CA ILE A 209 -9.82 -26.24 -24.09
C ILE A 209 -9.91 -27.74 -23.76
N GLY A 210 -10.73 -28.47 -24.51
CA GLY A 210 -10.87 -29.91 -24.41
C GLY A 210 -9.86 -30.66 -25.28
N ASN A 211 -10.27 -31.84 -25.75
CA ASN A 211 -9.47 -32.68 -26.64
C ASN A 211 -9.39 -32.05 -28.03
N ILE A 212 -8.19 -32.05 -28.61
CA ILE A 212 -7.95 -31.60 -29.99
C ILE A 212 -7.51 -32.80 -30.81
N THR A 213 -8.38 -33.24 -31.72
CA THR A 213 -8.16 -34.41 -32.56
C THR A 213 -7.86 -33.98 -34.00
N TYR A 214 -6.86 -34.60 -34.61
CA TYR A 214 -6.49 -34.39 -36.00
C TYR A 214 -6.79 -35.66 -36.80
N ASP A 215 -7.51 -35.52 -37.90
CA ASP A 215 -7.79 -36.68 -38.79
C ASP A 215 -6.67 -36.93 -39.81
N ASP A 216 -5.76 -35.97 -39.97
CA ASP A 216 -4.65 -36.06 -40.90
C ASP A 216 -3.34 -36.41 -40.15
N PRO A 217 -2.48 -37.28 -40.72
CA PRO A 217 -1.27 -37.77 -40.05
C PRO A 217 -0.19 -36.69 -39.87
N ALA A 218 -0.34 -35.52 -40.51
CA ALA A 218 0.57 -34.39 -40.38
C ALA A 218 -0.20 -33.14 -39.91
N LYS A 219 0.37 -32.43 -38.94
CA LYS A 219 -0.12 -31.12 -38.51
C LYS A 219 0.23 -30.09 -39.59
N THR A 220 -0.70 -29.79 -40.49
CA THR A 220 -0.55 -28.75 -41.51
C THR A 220 -1.02 -27.39 -40.96
N GLU A 221 -0.41 -26.28 -41.37
CA GLU A 221 -0.87 -24.91 -41.03
C GLU A 221 -2.29 -24.61 -41.56
N ASN A 222 -2.76 -25.39 -42.52
CA ASN A 222 -4.09 -25.26 -43.13
C ASN A 222 -5.21 -25.97 -42.37
N ASN A 223 -4.90 -26.62 -41.24
CA ASN A 223 -5.89 -27.32 -40.43
C ASN A 223 -6.96 -26.37 -39.91
N ARG A 224 -8.22 -26.68 -40.21
CA ARG A 224 -9.39 -25.94 -39.73
C ARG A 224 -10.27 -26.85 -38.90
N VAL A 225 -10.92 -26.26 -37.89
CA VAL A 225 -11.95 -26.95 -37.11
C VAL A 225 -13.10 -27.30 -38.06
N TYR A 226 -13.37 -28.58 -38.24
CA TYR A 226 -14.51 -29.02 -39.04
C TYR A 226 -15.67 -29.53 -38.17
N TYR A 227 -15.39 -29.85 -36.91
CA TYR A 227 -16.38 -30.31 -35.94
C TYR A 227 -15.99 -29.91 -34.52
N GLN A 228 -16.99 -29.64 -33.67
CA GLN A 228 -16.81 -29.26 -32.27
C GLN A 228 -17.80 -29.99 -31.36
N VAL A 229 -17.40 -30.22 -30.12
CA VAL A 229 -18.28 -30.76 -29.07
C VAL A 229 -18.08 -29.95 -27.79
N PRO A 230 -19.14 -29.35 -27.21
CA PRO A 230 -20.53 -29.38 -27.65
C PRO A 230 -20.79 -28.60 -28.95
N ALA A 231 -21.93 -28.89 -29.58
CA ALA A 231 -22.36 -28.24 -30.82
C ALA A 231 -22.53 -26.72 -30.65
N PRO A 232 -22.40 -25.93 -31.74
CA PRO A 232 -22.70 -24.52 -31.70
C PRO A 232 -24.11 -24.25 -31.18
N SER A 233 -24.26 -23.18 -30.42
CA SER A 233 -25.49 -22.77 -29.73
C SER A 233 -26.01 -23.72 -28.65
N PHE A 234 -25.32 -24.83 -28.38
CA PHE A 234 -25.65 -25.69 -27.25
C PHE A 234 -25.53 -24.92 -25.93
N ILE A 235 -26.46 -25.14 -25.02
CA ILE A 235 -26.45 -24.48 -23.71
C ILE A 235 -25.48 -25.24 -22.81
N TYR A 236 -24.41 -24.57 -22.42
CA TYR A 236 -23.30 -25.17 -21.70
C TYR A 236 -22.77 -24.23 -20.61
N ASP A 237 -22.26 -24.81 -19.53
CA ASP A 237 -21.71 -24.02 -18.43
C ASP A 237 -20.29 -23.55 -18.79
N GLN A 238 -19.98 -22.28 -18.54
CA GLN A 238 -18.62 -21.79 -18.67
C GLN A 238 -17.67 -22.58 -17.75
N GLY A 239 -16.43 -22.79 -18.20
CA GLY A 239 -15.42 -23.64 -17.56
C GLY A 239 -15.44 -25.09 -18.01
N GLN A 240 -16.50 -25.54 -18.69
CA GLN A 240 -16.54 -26.87 -19.29
C GLN A 240 -15.64 -26.97 -20.54
N PRO A 241 -15.12 -28.17 -20.86
CA PRO A 241 -14.23 -28.37 -22.00
C PRO A 241 -14.98 -28.34 -23.34
N ILE A 242 -14.34 -27.75 -24.36
CA ILE A 242 -14.77 -27.81 -25.75
C ILE A 242 -13.74 -28.61 -26.54
N ASP A 243 -14.17 -29.76 -27.06
CA ASP A 243 -13.38 -30.65 -27.90
C ASP A 243 -13.48 -30.18 -29.36
N LEU A 244 -12.34 -30.18 -30.06
CA LEU A 244 -12.21 -29.74 -31.44
C LEU A 244 -11.66 -30.85 -32.32
N TYR A 245 -12.21 -30.97 -33.52
CA TYR A 245 -11.71 -31.87 -34.56
C TYR A 245 -11.23 -31.04 -35.75
N LEU A 246 -9.98 -31.24 -36.14
CA LEU A 246 -9.30 -30.45 -37.16
C LEU A 246 -8.86 -31.34 -38.33
N SER A 247 -8.92 -30.78 -39.53
CA SER A 247 -8.42 -31.40 -40.76
C SER A 247 -8.02 -30.31 -41.77
N ASP A 248 -7.12 -30.62 -42.69
CA ASP A 248 -6.77 -29.77 -43.83
C ASP A 248 -7.62 -30.08 -45.07
N LYS A 249 -8.43 -31.13 -45.02
CA LYS A 249 -9.31 -31.54 -46.11
C LYS A 249 -10.48 -30.58 -46.28
N PRO A 250 -10.99 -30.42 -47.52
CA PRO A 250 -12.22 -29.67 -47.74
C PRO A 250 -13.40 -30.34 -47.03
N LEU A 251 -14.32 -29.53 -46.49
CA LEU A 251 -15.48 -29.99 -45.72
C LEU A 251 -16.35 -31.01 -46.48
N SER A 252 -16.39 -30.93 -47.82
CA SER A 252 -17.09 -31.89 -48.68
C SER A 252 -16.57 -33.33 -48.55
N SER A 253 -15.26 -33.50 -48.33
CA SER A 253 -14.62 -34.80 -48.15
C SER A 253 -14.80 -35.36 -46.73
N LEU A 254 -15.19 -34.51 -45.78
CA LEU A 254 -15.37 -34.86 -44.36
C LEU A 254 -16.81 -35.23 -44.01
N ARG A 255 -17.74 -35.27 -44.97
CA ARG A 255 -19.16 -35.53 -44.74
C ARG A 255 -19.44 -36.84 -44.01
N GLU A 256 -18.80 -37.94 -44.43
CA GLU A 256 -18.97 -39.23 -43.77
C GLU A 256 -18.41 -39.23 -42.35
N LYS A 257 -17.32 -38.49 -42.12
CA LYS A 257 -16.70 -38.35 -40.81
C LYS A 257 -17.57 -37.53 -39.86
N ILE A 258 -18.11 -36.40 -40.34
CA ILE A 258 -19.08 -35.59 -39.58
C ILE A 258 -20.28 -36.46 -39.20
N ARG A 259 -20.80 -37.27 -40.14
CA ARG A 259 -21.91 -38.19 -39.86
C ARG A 259 -21.57 -39.24 -38.80
N GLU A 260 -20.36 -39.80 -38.83
CA GLU A 260 -19.86 -40.73 -37.81
C GLU A 260 -19.76 -40.06 -36.42
N LEU A 261 -19.25 -38.83 -36.37
CA LEU A 261 -19.14 -38.05 -35.14
C LEU A 261 -20.53 -37.67 -34.60
N ASP A 262 -21.46 -37.26 -35.46
CA ASP A 262 -22.85 -36.96 -35.09
C ASP A 262 -23.53 -38.18 -34.43
N GLN A 263 -23.27 -39.38 -34.95
CA GLN A 263 -23.76 -40.64 -34.37
C GLN A 263 -23.08 -40.95 -33.03
N THR A 264 -21.77 -40.75 -32.96
CA THR A 264 -20.96 -41.02 -31.77
C THR A 264 -21.37 -40.12 -30.59
N PHE A 265 -21.56 -38.83 -30.86
CA PHE A 265 -21.94 -37.83 -29.86
C PHE A 265 -23.46 -37.68 -29.71
N ASN A 266 -24.24 -38.46 -30.48
CA ASN A 266 -25.69 -38.58 -30.38
C ASN A 266 -26.42 -37.23 -30.26
N ILE A 267 -26.01 -36.24 -31.06
CA ILE A 267 -26.49 -34.84 -31.01
C ILE A 267 -28.02 -34.77 -31.17
N HIS A 268 -28.61 -35.75 -31.86
CA HIS A 268 -30.05 -35.86 -32.11
C HIS A 268 -30.90 -36.29 -30.90
N LYS A 269 -30.29 -36.68 -29.76
CA LYS A 269 -31.04 -37.09 -28.55
C LYS A 269 -31.19 -35.97 -27.52
N TYR A 270 -30.57 -34.81 -27.75
CA TYR A 270 -30.66 -33.64 -26.88
C TYR A 270 -31.36 -32.44 -27.54
N SER A 271 -31.86 -32.59 -28.78
CA SER A 271 -32.58 -31.56 -29.53
C SER A 271 -34.07 -31.44 -29.21
N ASP A 272 -34.59 -32.17 -28.22
CA ASP A 272 -36.01 -32.06 -27.81
C ASP A 272 -36.34 -30.75 -27.05
N SER A 273 -35.39 -29.81 -26.97
CA SER A 273 -35.70 -28.41 -26.74
C SER A 273 -34.88 -27.52 -27.69
N LEU A 274 -35.55 -27.03 -28.73
CA LEU A 274 -35.19 -25.92 -29.65
C LEU A 274 -34.48 -26.31 -30.96
N ASN A 275 -35.30 -26.27 -32.02
CA ASN A 275 -35.06 -25.91 -33.43
C ASN A 275 -33.70 -26.22 -34.08
N SER A 276 -33.80 -27.08 -35.10
CA SER A 276 -32.82 -27.44 -36.13
C SER A 276 -31.99 -26.28 -36.67
N VAL A 277 -30.66 -26.37 -36.51
CA VAL A 277 -29.70 -25.61 -37.32
C VAL A 277 -29.58 -26.33 -38.68
N ASN A 278 -30.15 -25.71 -39.72
CA ASN A 278 -30.03 -26.17 -41.10
C ASN A 278 -28.61 -25.90 -41.63
N TYR A 279 -27.88 -26.96 -41.96
CA TYR A 279 -26.67 -26.88 -42.79
C TYR A 279 -27.05 -26.88 -44.28
N SER A 280 -27.56 -25.75 -44.78
CA SER A 280 -27.65 -25.50 -46.22
C SER A 280 -27.88 -24.03 -46.55
N HIS A 281 -27.05 -23.53 -47.47
CA HIS A 281 -27.01 -22.22 -48.13
C HIS A 281 -26.14 -21.12 -47.47
N ASP A 282 -24.92 -20.99 -47.99
CA ASP A 282 -24.47 -19.75 -48.64
C ASP A 282 -23.19 -20.02 -49.46
N ILE A 283 -23.38 -20.30 -50.76
CA ILE A 283 -22.38 -20.07 -51.80
C ILE A 283 -22.99 -19.05 -52.74
N SER A 284 -22.17 -18.08 -53.16
CA SER A 284 -22.41 -16.97 -54.09
C SER A 284 -23.13 -15.72 -53.56
N ASN A 285 -22.37 -14.80 -52.95
CA ASN A 285 -22.19 -13.44 -53.49
C ASN A 285 -21.22 -12.62 -52.62
N SER A 286 -19.96 -12.55 -53.03
CA SER A 286 -19.07 -11.44 -52.67
C SER A 286 -18.12 -11.16 -53.83
N SER A 287 -18.68 -10.60 -54.89
CA SER A 287 -17.94 -9.84 -55.90
C SER A 287 -18.50 -8.43 -55.89
N ASN A 288 -17.84 -7.53 -55.14
CA ASN A 288 -17.69 -6.08 -55.37
C ASN A 288 -17.47 -5.35 -54.05
N HIS A 289 -16.22 -5.22 -53.62
CA HIS A 289 -15.67 -3.87 -53.46
C HIS A 289 -14.13 -3.93 -53.52
N HIS A 290 -13.58 -3.27 -54.54
CA HIS A 290 -12.18 -2.91 -54.64
C HIS A 290 -11.98 -1.51 -54.04
N GLN A 291 -10.74 -1.25 -53.59
CA GLN A 291 -10.11 0.04 -53.22
C GLN A 291 -10.18 0.36 -51.70
N ASN A 292 -9.10 0.64 -50.96
CA ASN A 292 -7.77 1.16 -51.30
C ASN A 292 -6.69 0.70 -50.30
N ILE A 293 -5.49 0.50 -50.83
CA ILE A 293 -4.20 0.43 -50.10
C ILE A 293 -3.65 1.88 -50.02
N PRO A 294 -2.91 2.26 -48.97
CA PRO A 294 -1.51 2.60 -49.20
C PRO A 294 -0.54 1.84 -48.29
N SER A 295 0.60 1.49 -48.89
CA SER A 295 1.76 0.81 -48.33
C SER A 295 2.53 1.60 -47.27
N SER A 296 3.22 0.79 -46.46
CA SER A 296 4.48 1.00 -45.73
C SER A 296 5.39 2.16 -46.14
N ASN A 297 6.09 2.73 -45.15
CA ASN A 297 7.55 2.81 -45.17
C ASN A 297 8.14 2.75 -43.76
N GLU A 298 9.15 1.90 -43.62
CA GLU A 298 10.07 1.76 -42.49
C GLU A 298 10.91 3.03 -42.29
N THR A 299 11.51 3.21 -41.11
CA THR A 299 12.99 3.23 -40.95
C THR A 299 13.36 3.73 -39.54
N THR A 300 13.95 2.79 -38.77
CA THR A 300 14.99 2.92 -37.73
C THR A 300 14.98 4.08 -36.74
N ASN A 301 15.08 3.74 -35.45
CA ASN A 301 16.18 4.25 -34.63
C ASN A 301 16.52 3.26 -33.51
N THR A 302 17.62 2.55 -33.74
CA THR A 302 18.41 1.85 -32.74
C THR A 302 19.14 2.89 -31.89
N THR A 303 19.04 2.81 -30.57
CA THR A 303 20.06 3.42 -29.70
C THR A 303 20.40 2.44 -28.60
N ASN A 304 21.53 1.76 -28.83
CA ASN A 304 22.32 1.10 -27.82
C ASN A 304 22.73 2.11 -26.75
N ASN A 305 22.62 1.73 -25.48
CA ASN A 305 23.48 2.26 -24.43
C ASN A 305 23.61 1.22 -23.31
N SER A 306 24.61 0.36 -23.51
CA SER A 306 25.31 -0.35 -22.44
C SER A 306 26.71 0.23 -22.38
N SER A 307 27.14 0.66 -21.19
CA SER A 307 28.53 0.69 -20.66
C SER A 307 28.70 1.87 -19.70
N ASN A 308 28.74 1.62 -18.40
CA ASN A 308 29.98 1.73 -17.63
C ASN A 308 29.69 1.64 -16.13
N ILE A 309 30.12 0.52 -15.55
CA ILE A 309 30.47 0.39 -14.15
C ILE A 309 31.89 0.95 -14.05
N GLN A 310 32.06 2.05 -13.32
CA GLN A 310 33.37 2.49 -12.86
C GLN A 310 33.41 2.39 -11.34
N GLU A 311 34.13 1.36 -10.91
CA GLU A 311 34.78 1.19 -9.62
C GLU A 311 35.63 2.44 -9.33
N ASN A 312 35.37 3.12 -8.21
CA ASN A 312 36.29 4.13 -7.71
C ASN A 312 36.62 3.83 -6.25
N SER A 313 37.88 3.45 -6.06
CA SER A 313 38.55 3.17 -4.81
C SER A 313 38.84 4.48 -4.08
N ALA A 314 38.35 4.63 -2.85
CA ALA A 314 38.76 5.71 -1.95
C ALA A 314 39.18 5.14 -0.59
N GLN A 315 40.42 5.44 -0.23
CA GLN A 315 41.11 5.11 1.02
C GLN A 315 40.48 5.78 2.26
N PRO A 316 40.78 5.28 3.47
CA PRO A 316 40.06 5.60 4.70
C PRO A 316 40.48 6.96 5.29
N VAL A 317 39.49 7.74 5.74
CA VAL A 317 39.73 8.98 6.50
C VAL A 317 39.61 8.69 7.99
N HIS A 318 40.61 9.19 8.72
CA HIS A 318 40.83 9.10 10.17
C HIS A 318 39.61 9.53 11.03
N LEU A 319 39.33 8.72 12.06
CA LEU A 319 38.57 9.11 13.25
C LEU A 319 39.47 9.91 14.22
N PRO A 320 39.01 11.05 14.76
CA PRO A 320 39.39 11.50 16.09
C PRO A 320 38.44 10.91 17.14
N LYS A 321 39.03 10.55 18.29
CA LYS A 321 38.39 10.03 19.49
C LYS A 321 37.61 11.09 20.26
N ASP A 322 36.64 10.58 21.02
CA ASP A 322 36.12 11.06 22.30
C ASP A 322 35.56 12.49 22.36
N ASP A 323 34.22 12.56 22.31
CA ASP A 323 33.47 13.15 23.41
C ASP A 323 32.14 12.41 23.57
N ALA A 324 31.90 11.87 24.76
CA ALA A 324 30.68 11.13 25.07
C ALA A 324 29.46 12.07 25.06
N PRO A 325 28.41 11.80 24.27
CA PRO A 325 27.20 12.60 24.37
C PRO A 325 26.48 12.21 25.66
N LYS A 326 26.36 13.17 26.60
CA LYS A 326 25.32 13.14 27.63
C LYS A 326 23.99 12.89 26.91
N LYS A 327 23.37 11.73 27.10
CA LYS A 327 22.04 11.40 26.56
C LYS A 327 21.03 12.51 26.92
N PRO A 328 20.45 13.27 25.97
CA PRO A 328 19.11 13.78 26.19
C PRO A 328 18.13 12.60 26.05
N LYS A 329 17.19 12.49 26.98
CA LYS A 329 16.05 11.57 26.87
C LYS A 329 15.17 12.03 25.70
N ARG A 330 15.53 11.63 24.49
CA ARG A 330 14.70 11.74 23.30
C ARG A 330 13.52 10.78 23.47
N VAL A 331 12.43 11.28 24.07
CA VAL A 331 11.14 10.60 24.00
C VAL A 331 10.46 11.14 22.76
N ILE A 332 10.69 10.48 21.62
CA ILE A 332 9.79 10.63 20.48
C ILE A 332 8.60 9.74 20.81
N LEU A 333 7.43 10.34 20.98
CA LEU A 333 6.18 9.60 20.97
C LEU A 333 5.77 9.42 19.49
N GLU A 334 6.09 8.24 18.93
CA GLU A 334 5.65 7.81 17.57
C GLU A 334 4.26 7.17 17.57
#